data_AF-A0A1I5WBM1-F1
#
_entry.id   AF-A0A1I5WBM1-F1
#
_cell.length_a   1.000
_cell.length_b   1.000
_cell.length_c   1.000
_cell.angle_alpha   90.00
_cell.angle_beta   90.00
_cell.angle_gamma   90.00
#
_symmetry.space_group_name_H-M   'P 1'
#
loop_
_entity.id
_entity.type
_entity.pdbx_description
1 polymer ?
#
loop_
_entity_poly.entity_id
_entity_poly.type
_entity_poly.pdbx_seq_one_letter_code
_entity_poly.pdbx_strand_id
1 'polypeptide(L)'
;MKYLKWINLIPMVLFIILDMLGMAGINPIWLLVAVALVIMNVFMAKSMREYLLASLILLLSCVVGMILNTYYYYYFISSDSETPIVGAFVVMVYGILVLVLTGVGAVILAIRNRQKRHL
;
A
#
# COMPACT_ATOMS: atom_id res chain seq x y z
N MET A 1 -4.09 13.59 11.93
CA MET A 1 -3.38 14.58 11.05
C MET A 1 -4.01 14.58 9.67
N LYS A 2 -4.43 15.74 9.13
CA LYS A 2 -5.14 15.84 7.84
C LYS A 2 -4.34 15.23 6.66
N TYR A 3 -3.01 15.28 6.72
CA TYR A 3 -2.11 14.90 5.62
C TYR A 3 -1.77 13.41 5.54
N LEU A 4 -1.88 12.64 6.63
CA LEU A 4 -1.47 11.23 6.65
C LEU A 4 -2.24 10.37 5.63
N LYS A 5 -3.53 10.68 5.48
CA LYS A 5 -4.41 10.00 4.53
C LYS A 5 -3.99 10.22 3.08
N TRP A 6 -3.55 11.44 2.76
CA TRP A 6 -3.14 11.82 1.41
C TRP A 6 -1.78 11.22 1.03
N ILE A 7 -0.86 11.09 1.99
CA ILE A 7 0.44 10.43 1.78
C ILE A 7 0.24 8.96 1.40
N ASN A 8 -0.76 8.29 1.96
CA ASN A 8 -1.05 6.89 1.62
C ASN A 8 -1.66 6.70 0.22
N LEU A 9 -1.97 7.77 -0.51
CA LEU A 9 -2.37 7.72 -1.93
C LEU A 9 -1.16 7.80 -2.88
N ILE A 10 0.03 8.11 -2.36
CA ILE A 10 1.26 8.21 -3.15
C ILE A 10 1.50 6.94 -4.00
N PRO A 11 1.32 5.71 -3.48
CA PRO A 11 1.51 4.51 -4.30
C PRO A 11 0.64 4.53 -5.56
N MET A 12 -0.64 4.91 -5.44
CA MET A 12 -1.56 4.95 -6.57
C MET A 12 -1.12 5.95 -7.63
N VAL A 13 -0.74 7.17 -7.22
CA VAL A 13 -0.28 8.22 -8.16
C VAL A 13 1.01 7.80 -8.85
N LEU A 14 1.94 7.18 -8.12
CA LEU A 14 3.21 6.72 -8.69
C LEU A 14 3.04 5.57 -9.68
N PHE A 15 2.11 4.63 -9.42
CA PHE A 15 1.78 3.59 -10.39
C PHE A 15 1.30 4.19 -11.72
N ILE A 16 0.39 5.18 -11.65
CA ILE A 16 -0.11 5.88 -12.85
C ILE A 16 1.03 6.57 -13.62
N ILE A 17 1.94 7.25 -12.91
CA ILE A 17 3.09 7.93 -13.55
C ILE A 17 4.01 6.91 -14.24
N LEU A 18 4.27 5.76 -13.62
CA LEU A 18 5.11 4.72 -14.23
C LEU A 18 4.48 4.11 -15.48
N ASP A 19 3.19 3.85 -15.43
CA ASP A 19 2.43 3.36 -16.59
C ASP A 19 2.59 4.36 -17.76
N MET A 20 2.43 5.66 -17.49
CA MET A 20 2.65 6.72 -18.47
C MET A 20 4.10 6.80 -18.99
N LEU A 21 5.08 6.40 -18.18
CA LEU A 21 6.50 6.34 -18.58
C LEU A 21 6.85 5.04 -19.34
N GLY A 22 5.89 4.14 -19.57
CA GLY A 22 6.11 2.86 -20.24
C GLY A 22 6.92 1.85 -19.41
N MET A 23 7.07 2.11 -18.11
CA MET A 23 7.78 1.22 -17.17
C MET A 23 6.80 0.31 -16.42
N ALA A 24 5.72 -0.09 -17.06
CA ALA A 24 4.76 -1.01 -16.48
C ALA A 24 5.43 -2.39 -16.30
N GLY A 25 5.54 -2.80 -15.05
CA GLY A 25 6.27 -4.00 -14.64
C GLY A 25 6.29 -4.15 -13.12
N ILE A 26 6.59 -5.36 -12.64
CA ILE A 26 6.65 -5.67 -11.21
C ILE A 26 8.02 -5.23 -10.68
N ASN A 27 8.08 -4.05 -10.08
CA ASN A 27 9.30 -3.56 -9.44
C ASN A 27 9.25 -3.83 -7.91
N PRO A 28 10.20 -4.58 -7.33
CA PRO A 28 10.23 -4.87 -5.89
C PRO A 28 10.42 -3.62 -5.01
N ILE A 29 10.86 -2.49 -5.57
CA ILE A 29 10.95 -1.21 -4.84
C ILE A 29 9.58 -0.80 -4.27
N TRP A 30 8.47 -1.15 -4.93
CA TRP A 30 7.12 -0.79 -4.47
C TRP A 30 6.72 -1.47 -3.18
N LEU A 31 7.21 -2.69 -2.96
CA LEU A 31 7.08 -3.40 -1.69
C LEU A 31 7.76 -2.63 -0.56
N LEU A 32 8.96 -2.10 -0.81
CA LEU A 32 9.70 -1.30 0.17
C LEU A 32 8.99 0.02 0.49
N VAL A 33 8.42 0.68 -0.52
CA VAL A 33 7.62 1.91 -0.31
C VAL A 33 6.38 1.62 0.54
N ALA A 34 5.66 0.54 0.26
CA ALA A 34 4.50 0.14 1.07
C ALA A 34 4.89 -0.13 2.53
N VAL A 35 6.00 -0.84 2.76
CA VAL A 35 6.55 -1.10 4.11
C VAL A 35 6.86 0.22 4.82
N ALA A 36 7.58 1.14 4.16
CA ALA A 36 7.93 2.43 4.73
C ALA A 36 6.69 3.25 5.13
N LEU A 37 5.66 3.26 4.28
CA LEU A 37 4.40 3.95 4.56
C LEU A 37 3.63 3.33 5.73
N VAL A 38 3.62 2.01 5.88
CA VAL A 38 3.04 1.36 7.08
C VAL A 38 3.78 1.79 8.34
N ILE A 39 5.11 1.79 8.31
CA ILE A 39 5.94 2.22 9.45
C ILE A 39 5.65 3.68 9.80
N MET A 40 5.59 4.57 8.81
CA MET A 40 5.22 5.97 9.01
C MET A 40 3.83 6.10 9.65
N ASN A 41 2.85 5.31 9.20
CA ASN A 41 1.51 5.32 9.78
C ASN A 41 1.53 4.98 11.28
N VAL A 42 2.34 4.02 11.72
CA VAL A 42 2.48 3.65 13.15
C VAL A 42 3.02 4.82 13.97
N PHE A 43 4.11 5.46 13.50
CA PHE A 43 4.74 6.54 14.24
C PHE A 43 3.86 7.79 14.31
N MET A 44 3.20 8.14 13.20
CA MET A 44 2.49 9.39 13.06
C MET A 44 1.02 9.34 13.53
N ALA A 45 0.39 8.16 13.61
CA ALA A 45 -0.99 8.05 14.08
C ALA A 45 -1.11 8.42 15.57
N LYS A 46 -2.08 9.29 15.90
CA LYS A 46 -2.35 9.66 17.31
C LYS A 46 -3.35 8.74 17.98
N SER A 47 -4.17 8.04 17.20
CA SER A 47 -5.19 7.11 17.69
C SER A 47 -5.24 5.85 16.82
N MET A 48 -5.77 4.76 17.40
CA MET A 48 -5.97 3.50 16.68
C MET A 48 -6.88 3.66 15.46
N ARG A 49 -7.93 4.50 15.58
CA ARG A 49 -8.84 4.80 14.47
C ARG A 49 -8.13 5.52 13.32
N GLU A 50 -7.27 6.50 13.62
CA GLU A 50 -6.48 7.18 12.58
C GLU A 50 -5.53 6.21 11.89
N TYR A 51 -4.87 5.33 12.64
CA TYR A 51 -3.97 4.32 12.10
C TYR A 51 -4.69 3.36 11.15
N LEU A 52 -5.81 2.76 11.60
CA LEU A 52 -6.56 1.81 10.78
C LEU A 52 -7.10 2.45 9.49
N LEU A 53 -7.60 3.70 9.56
CA LEU A 53 -8.03 4.42 8.37
C LEU A 53 -6.87 4.71 7.42
N ALA A 54 -5.71 5.10 7.95
CA ALA A 54 -4.52 5.36 7.15
C ALA A 54 -4.02 4.09 6.43
N SER A 55 -3.94 2.98 7.16
CA SER A 55 -3.57 1.67 6.61
C SER A 55 -4.59 1.12 5.61
N LEU A 56 -5.90 1.37 5.82
CA LEU A 56 -6.93 1.00 4.86
C LEU A 56 -6.76 1.76 3.53
N ILE A 57 -6.49 3.07 3.59
CA ILE A 57 -6.24 3.88 2.40
C ILE A 57 -4.98 3.39 1.68
N LEU A 58 -3.92 3.05 2.43
CA LEU A 58 -2.70 2.50 1.86
C LEU A 58 -2.96 1.17 1.13
N LEU A 59 -3.72 0.26 1.75
CA LEU A 59 -4.12 -1.01 1.15
C LEU A 59 -4.88 -0.77 -0.16
N LEU A 60 -5.90 0.09 -0.14
CA LEU A 60 -6.67 0.44 -1.34
C LEU A 60 -5.80 1.08 -2.41
N SER A 61 -4.88 1.96 -2.03
CA SER A 61 -3.94 2.59 -2.96
C SER A 61 -3.02 1.57 -3.64
N CYS A 62 -2.53 0.57 -2.92
CA CYS A 62 -1.71 -0.50 -3.49
C CYS A 62 -2.53 -1.40 -4.41
N VAL A 63 -3.73 -1.82 -3.98
CA VAL A 63 -4.61 -2.68 -4.77
C VAL A 63 -5.02 -2.00 -6.07
N VAL A 64 -5.53 -0.77 -6.00
CA VAL A 64 -5.97 -0.01 -7.18
C VAL A 64 -4.80 0.28 -8.11
N GLY A 65 -3.65 0.71 -7.58
CA GLY A 65 -2.45 0.96 -8.39
C GLY A 65 -1.98 -0.27 -9.15
N MET A 66 -1.98 -1.45 -8.51
CA MET A 66 -1.60 -2.70 -9.16
C MET A 66 -2.62 -3.19 -10.19
N ILE A 67 -3.92 -2.99 -9.95
CA ILE A 67 -4.97 -3.29 -10.94
C ILE A 67 -4.80 -2.40 -12.17
N LEU A 68 -4.57 -1.10 -11.98
CA LEU A 68 -4.35 -0.16 -13.08
C LEU A 68 -3.09 -0.50 -13.87
N ASN A 69 -1.97 -0.81 -13.20
CA ASN A 69 -0.73 -1.24 -13.84
C ASN A 69 -0.93 -2.55 -14.63
N THR A 70 -1.61 -3.54 -14.05
CA THR A 70 -1.91 -4.80 -14.75
C THR A 70 -2.79 -4.55 -15.98
N TYR A 71 -3.81 -3.71 -15.84
CA TYR A 71 -4.68 -3.32 -16.94
C TYR A 71 -3.89 -2.61 -18.05
N TYR A 72 -3.06 -1.63 -17.70
CA TYR A 72 -2.22 -0.91 -18.64
C TYR A 72 -1.25 -1.85 -19.36
N TYR A 73 -0.56 -2.72 -18.62
CA TYR A 73 0.33 -3.72 -19.19
C TYR A 73 -0.39 -4.65 -20.17
N TYR A 74 -1.59 -5.12 -19.83
CA TYR A 74 -2.37 -6.00 -20.69
C TYR A 74 -2.79 -5.35 -22.02
N TYR A 75 -3.26 -4.11 -21.97
CA TYR A 75 -3.79 -3.44 -23.17
C TYR A 75 -2.73 -2.73 -24.02
N PHE A 76 -1.60 -2.32 -23.43
CA PHE A 76 -0.61 -1.48 -24.11
C PHE A 76 0.77 -2.12 -24.28
N ILE A 77 1.08 -3.23 -23.59
CA ILE A 77 2.40 -3.91 -23.68
C ILE A 77 2.25 -5.34 -24.17
N SER A 78 1.54 -6.20 -23.43
CA SER A 78 1.30 -7.59 -23.82
C SER A 78 -0.06 -8.10 -23.37
N SER A 79 -0.90 -8.47 -24.35
CA SER A 79 -2.25 -8.99 -24.16
C SER A 79 -2.30 -10.50 -23.91
N ASP A 80 -1.24 -11.07 -23.32
CA ASP A 80 -1.19 -12.49 -23.00
C ASP A 80 -2.20 -12.85 -21.92
N SER A 81 -2.82 -14.02 -22.04
CA SER A 81 -3.79 -14.52 -21.05
C SER A 81 -3.20 -14.72 -19.65
N GLU A 82 -1.87 -14.82 -19.55
CA GLU A 82 -1.15 -14.98 -18.28
C GLU A 82 -1.04 -13.67 -17.50
N THR A 83 -0.97 -12.52 -18.17
CA THR A 83 -0.84 -11.18 -17.57
C THR A 83 -1.88 -10.89 -16.47
N PRO A 84 -3.21 -11.07 -16.68
CA PRO A 84 -4.20 -10.82 -15.62
C PRO A 84 -4.07 -11.79 -14.44
N ILE A 85 -3.64 -13.04 -14.69
CA ILE A 85 -3.44 -14.05 -13.64
C ILE A 85 -2.25 -13.65 -12.76
N VAL A 86 -1.13 -13.27 -13.38
CA VAL A 86 0.06 -12.78 -12.68
C VAL A 86 -0.27 -11.49 -11.92
N GLY A 87 -0.98 -10.55 -12.54
CA GLY A 87 -1.41 -9.32 -11.88
C GLY A 87 -2.26 -9.57 -10.64
N ALA A 88 -3.25 -10.47 -10.73
CA ALA A 88 -4.07 -10.86 -9.58
C ALA A 88 -3.24 -11.52 -8.46
N PHE A 89 -2.27 -12.38 -8.82
CA PHE A 89 -1.36 -12.98 -7.86
C PHE A 89 -0.51 -11.92 -7.13
N VAL A 90 0.04 -10.95 -7.85
CA VAL A 90 0.85 -9.89 -7.23
C VAL A 90 0.00 -8.99 -6.34
N VAL A 91 -1.22 -8.64 -6.75
CA VAL A 91 -2.18 -7.90 -5.91
C VAL A 91 -2.44 -8.64 -4.60
N MET A 92 -2.62 -9.97 -4.64
CA MET A 92 -2.81 -10.77 -3.43
C MET A 92 -1.58 -10.73 -2.52
N VAL A 93 -0.37 -10.92 -3.07
CA VAL A 93 0.87 -10.89 -2.28
C VAL A 93 1.05 -9.54 -1.59
N TYR A 94 0.88 -8.43 -2.33
CA TYR A 94 0.97 -7.08 -1.77
C TYR A 94 -0.12 -6.82 -0.73
N GLY A 95 -1.36 -7.23 -1.00
CA GLY A 95 -2.48 -7.06 -0.09
C GLY A 95 -2.24 -7.79 1.24
N ILE A 96 -1.84 -9.06 1.18
CA ILE A 96 -1.51 -9.86 2.37
C ILE A 96 -0.38 -9.20 3.16
N LEU A 97 0.69 -8.76 2.48
CA LEU A 97 1.82 -8.13 3.15
C LEU A 97 1.44 -6.83 3.85
N VAL A 98 0.66 -5.96 3.20
CA VAL A 98 0.17 -4.71 3.83
C VAL A 98 -0.73 -5.01 5.02
N LEU A 99 -1.57 -6.04 4.95
CA LEU A 99 -2.41 -6.49 6.06
C LEU A 99 -1.58 -7.00 7.24
N VAL A 100 -0.57 -7.84 6.99
CA VAL A 100 0.33 -8.36 8.05
C VAL A 100 1.07 -7.22 8.74
N LEU A 101 1.68 -6.31 7.97
CA LEU A 101 2.39 -5.17 8.53
C LEU A 101 1.45 -4.22 9.29
N THR A 102 0.21 -4.06 8.79
CA THR A 102 -0.82 -3.29 9.48
C THR A 102 -1.21 -3.93 10.81
N GLY A 103 -1.33 -5.26 10.86
CA GLY A 103 -1.59 -6.01 12.09
C GLY A 103 -0.46 -5.83 13.12
N VAL A 104 0.79 -5.95 12.67
CA VAL A 104 1.97 -5.73 13.52
C VAL A 104 1.99 -4.28 14.05
N GLY A 105 1.80 -3.30 13.17
CA GLY A 105 1.79 -1.89 13.57
C GLY A 105 0.63 -1.52 14.50
N ALA A 106 -0.53 -2.16 14.35
CA ALA A 106 -1.65 -2.05 15.28
C ALA A 106 -1.27 -2.49 16.70
N VAL A 107 -0.57 -3.63 16.83
CA VAL A 107 -0.09 -4.14 18.12
C VAL A 107 0.90 -3.16 18.77
N ILE A 108 1.87 -2.68 17.99
CA ILE A 108 2.87 -1.69 18.46
C ILE A 108 2.17 -0.42 18.96
N LEU A 109 1.22 0.11 18.19
CA LEU A 109 0.47 1.30 18.56
C LEU A 109 -0.38 1.09 19.82
N ALA A 110 -0.97 -0.11 19.98
CA ALA A 110 -1.73 -0.47 21.17
C ALA A 110 -0.85 -0.49 22.43
N ILE A 111 0.36 -1.06 22.36
CA ILE A 111 1.33 -1.07 23.46
C ILE A 111 1.75 0.37 23.80
N ARG A 112 2.09 1.19 22.78
CA ARG A 112 2.46 2.60 22.96
C ARG A 112 1.37 3.41 23.66
N ASN A 113 0.11 3.19 23.27
CA ASN A 113 -1.03 3.89 23.84
C ASN A 113 -1.33 3.45 25.29
N ARG A 114 -1.04 2.19 25.66
CA ARG A 114 -1.13 1.74 27.05
C ARG A 114 -0.06 2.41 27.91
N GLN A 115 1.20 2.43 27.46
CA GLN A 115 2.28 3.09 28.19
C GLN A 115 2.00 4.58 28.47
N LYS A 116 1.47 5.31 27.48
CA LYS A 116 1.08 6.72 27.65
C LYS A 116 -0.07 6.98 28.63
N ARG A 117 -0.85 5.96 29.01
CA ARG A 117 -1.91 6.10 30.05
C ARG A 117 -1.38 5.86 31.46
N HIS A 118 -0.20 5.26 31.59
CA HIS A 118 0.42 4.96 32.89
C HIS A 118 1.47 6.01 33.31
N LEU A 119 1.79 6.95 32.42
CA LEU A 119 2.58 8.16 32.67
C LEU A 119 1.62 9.34 32.82
#